data_AF-A0A4Y6PZY8-F1
#
_entry.id   AF-A0A4Y6PZY8-F1
#
_cell.length_a   1.000
_cell.length_b   1.000
_cell.length_c   1.000
_cell.angle_alpha   90.00
_cell.angle_beta   90.00
_cell.angle_gamma   90.00
#
_symmetry.space_group_name_H-M   'P 1'
#
loop_
_entity.id
_entity.type
_entity.pdbx_description
1 polymer ?
#
loop_
_entity_poly.entity_id
_entity_poly.type
_entity_poly.pdbx_seq_one_letter_code
_entity_poly.pdbx_strand_id
1 'polypeptide(L)'
;MLRELVGESEWQDVREFVSPKIFKIVPFSTATRQFRKVASNYFDKTGFHEAVAERSQWLGRRQLPIKLTSRRTVELGDGATSGQLVLQLYFHQLFYGKRTLLDLRHARFGGINGKVEWVPHAFWTEWEPEFRLAAQDIYMGFYLDDDARFEAGLDVMGLLCAEDVFVEHFGGGEQHAVSFRMERFIKTFRKTLQRCKAAGQRAHPNLIPFGMYIVTLYDHLEHLGGEFDVRGAFFDAVDVEEFRIQ
;
A
#
# COMPACT_ATOMS: atom_id res chain seq x y z
N MET A 1 -5.18 -23.55 -4.53
CA MET A 1 -5.62 -22.20 -4.06
C MET A 1 -4.49 -21.34 -3.52
N LEU A 2 -4.21 -21.28 -2.21
CA LEU A 2 -3.06 -20.50 -1.70
C LEU A 2 -1.71 -21.04 -2.22
N ARG A 3 -1.65 -22.28 -2.70
CA ARG A 3 -0.49 -22.90 -3.36
C ARG A 3 -0.35 -22.56 -4.86
N GLU A 4 -1.41 -22.12 -5.53
CA GLU A 4 -1.39 -21.74 -6.95
C GLU A 4 -1.11 -20.24 -7.12
N LEU A 5 -1.55 -19.41 -6.17
CA LEU A 5 -1.11 -18.00 -5.99
C LEU A 5 0.38 -17.86 -5.61
N VAL A 6 1.14 -18.95 -5.64
CA VAL A 6 2.36 -19.18 -4.86
C VAL A 6 3.45 -19.86 -5.67
N GLY A 7 3.11 -20.32 -6.88
CA GLY A 7 4.01 -21.06 -7.75
C GLY A 7 5.13 -20.21 -8.36
N GLU A 8 5.09 -18.89 -8.18
CA GLU A 8 6.14 -17.98 -8.64
C GLU A 8 6.89 -17.44 -7.43
N SER A 9 8.22 -17.35 -7.54
CA SER A 9 9.11 -16.70 -6.57
C SER A 9 8.62 -15.31 -6.13
N GLU A 10 7.80 -14.66 -6.96
CA GLU A 10 7.20 -13.33 -6.76
C GLU A 10 6.28 -13.18 -5.52
N TRP A 11 5.96 -14.26 -4.80
CA TRP A 11 5.09 -14.20 -3.61
C TRP A 11 5.80 -14.58 -2.31
N GLN A 12 7.11 -14.82 -2.31
CA GLN A 12 7.83 -15.20 -1.10
C GLN A 12 7.74 -14.11 -0.01
N ASP A 13 7.92 -12.84 -0.37
CA ASP A 13 7.88 -11.73 0.60
C ASP A 13 6.48 -11.48 1.14
N VAL A 14 5.46 -11.58 0.27
CA VAL A 14 4.05 -11.50 0.69
C VAL A 14 3.71 -12.63 1.66
N ARG A 15 4.28 -13.83 1.49
CA ARG A 15 4.05 -14.96 2.41
C ARG A 15 4.76 -14.77 3.74
N GLU A 16 5.95 -14.20 3.73
CA GLU A 16 6.68 -13.87 4.95
C GLU A 16 5.92 -12.80 5.77
N PHE A 17 5.30 -11.85 5.08
CA PHE A 17 4.38 -10.88 5.68
C PHE A 17 3.11 -11.53 6.24
N VAL A 18 2.46 -12.40 5.46
CA VAL A 18 1.23 -13.14 5.80
C VAL A 18 1.47 -14.29 6.81
N SER A 19 2.62 -14.29 7.50
CA SER A 19 2.97 -15.35 8.45
C SER A 19 1.90 -15.57 9.54
N PRO A 20 1.87 -16.75 10.19
CA PRO A 20 0.93 -17.08 11.28
C PRO A 20 0.88 -16.06 12.44
N LYS A 21 1.84 -15.13 12.52
CA LYS A 21 1.90 -14.08 13.55
C LYS A 21 0.79 -13.04 13.39
N ILE A 22 0.31 -12.75 12.18
CA ILE A 22 -0.77 -11.75 11.97
C ILE A 22 -2.09 -12.18 12.64
N PHE A 23 -2.34 -13.49 12.71
CA PHE A 23 -3.49 -14.08 13.41
C PHE A 23 -3.44 -13.93 14.95
N LYS A 24 -2.34 -13.39 15.50
CA LYS A 24 -2.24 -13.11 16.94
C LYS A 24 -2.80 -11.73 17.31
N ILE A 25 -2.99 -10.84 16.35
CA ILE A 25 -3.54 -9.49 16.57
C ILE A 25 -4.84 -9.24 15.79
N VAL A 26 -5.06 -9.96 14.70
CA VAL A 26 -6.36 -10.01 14.02
C VAL A 26 -7.01 -11.34 14.39
N PRO A 27 -8.28 -11.38 14.88
CA PRO A 27 -8.96 -12.63 15.21
C PRO A 27 -8.89 -13.63 14.06
N PHE A 28 -8.58 -14.91 14.37
CA PHE A 28 -8.30 -15.92 13.34
C PHE A 28 -9.41 -16.06 12.28
N SER A 29 -10.68 -16.04 12.73
CA SER A 29 -11.84 -16.08 11.84
C SER A 29 -11.89 -14.87 10.91
N THR A 30 -11.61 -13.67 11.43
CA THR A 30 -11.60 -12.41 10.70
C THR A 30 -10.44 -12.33 9.70
N ALA A 31 -9.24 -12.71 10.12
CA ALA A 31 -8.08 -12.76 9.23
C ALA A 31 -8.29 -13.77 8.10
N THR A 32 -8.82 -14.96 8.41
CA THR A 32 -9.17 -15.98 7.40
C THR A 32 -10.23 -15.45 6.43
N ARG A 33 -11.22 -14.70 6.91
CA ARG A 33 -12.23 -14.04 6.07
C ARG A 33 -11.59 -13.02 5.12
N GLN A 34 -10.66 -12.19 5.60
CA GLN A 34 -9.96 -11.22 4.75
C GLN A 34 -9.09 -11.90 3.69
N PHE A 35 -8.34 -12.96 4.05
CA PHE A 35 -7.59 -13.74 3.06
C PHE A 35 -8.50 -14.40 2.02
N ARG A 36 -9.65 -14.94 2.44
CA ARG A 36 -10.64 -15.48 1.51
C ARG A 36 -11.22 -14.40 0.60
N LYS A 37 -11.50 -13.21 1.12
CA LYS A 37 -11.98 -12.06 0.33
C LYS A 37 -10.95 -11.64 -0.73
N VAL A 38 -9.70 -11.47 -0.32
CA VAL A 38 -8.58 -11.20 -1.24
C VAL A 38 -8.47 -12.29 -2.31
N ALA A 39 -8.51 -13.56 -1.91
CA ALA A 39 -8.42 -14.67 -2.84
C ALA A 39 -9.63 -14.74 -3.78
N SER A 40 -10.85 -14.48 -3.30
CA SER A 40 -12.04 -14.42 -4.16
C SER A 40 -11.97 -13.26 -5.15
N ASN A 41 -11.47 -12.09 -4.71
CA ASN A 41 -11.29 -10.93 -5.57
C ASN A 41 -10.33 -11.21 -6.73
N TYR A 42 -9.30 -12.04 -6.52
CA TYR A 42 -8.39 -12.48 -7.58
C TYR A 42 -9.11 -13.23 -8.72
N PHE A 43 -10.17 -13.97 -8.41
CA PHE A 43 -10.96 -14.70 -9.40
C PHE A 43 -12.18 -13.90 -9.91
N ASP A 44 -12.50 -12.77 -9.27
CA ASP A 44 -13.57 -11.87 -9.69
C ASP A 44 -13.10 -10.96 -10.83
N LYS A 45 -13.27 -11.46 -12.06
CA LYS A 45 -12.94 -10.71 -13.28
C LYS A 45 -13.76 -9.42 -13.41
N THR A 46 -15.04 -9.47 -13.04
CA THR A 46 -15.92 -8.31 -13.16
C THR A 46 -15.48 -7.20 -12.20
N GLY A 47 -15.27 -7.54 -10.92
CA GLY A 47 -14.78 -6.61 -9.93
C GLY A 47 -13.39 -6.06 -10.26
N PHE A 48 -12.51 -6.87 -10.86
CA PHE A 48 -11.22 -6.39 -11.35
C PHE A 48 -11.37 -5.38 -12.50
N HIS A 49 -12.22 -5.66 -13.49
CA HIS A 49 -12.46 -4.71 -14.58
C HIS A 49 -13.06 -3.39 -14.08
N GLU A 50 -13.97 -3.45 -13.10
CA GLU A 50 -14.50 -2.27 -12.43
C GLU A 50 -13.42 -1.48 -11.70
N ALA A 51 -12.53 -2.16 -10.95
CA ALA A 51 -11.41 -1.51 -10.25
C ALA A 51 -10.43 -0.84 -11.23
N VAL A 52 -10.12 -1.49 -12.36
CA VAL A 52 -9.29 -0.92 -13.43
C VAL A 52 -9.95 0.30 -14.08
N ALA A 53 -11.25 0.23 -14.37
CA ALA A 53 -11.99 1.33 -14.96
C ALA A 53 -12.06 2.54 -14.02
N GLU A 54 -12.38 2.30 -12.75
CA GLU A 54 -12.40 3.34 -11.70
C GLU A 54 -11.02 3.98 -11.55
N ARG A 55 -9.95 3.17 -11.47
CA ARG A 55 -8.59 3.70 -11.35
C ARG A 55 -8.17 4.51 -12.56
N SER A 56 -8.49 4.04 -13.78
CA SER A 56 -8.20 4.75 -15.02
C SER A 56 -8.87 6.13 -15.05
N GLN A 57 -10.12 6.21 -14.58
CA GLN A 57 -10.83 7.49 -14.49
C GLN A 57 -10.14 8.46 -13.52
N TRP A 58 -9.73 7.99 -12.34
CA TRP A 58 -9.05 8.85 -11.36
C TRP A 58 -7.68 9.32 -11.83
N LEU A 59 -6.88 8.43 -12.43
CA LEU A 59 -5.58 8.82 -13.00
C LEU A 59 -5.74 9.87 -14.10
N GLY A 60 -6.78 9.75 -14.94
CA GLY A 60 -7.11 10.77 -15.94
C GLY A 60 -7.50 12.12 -15.35
N ARG A 61 -8.28 12.13 -14.26
CA ARG A 61 -8.69 13.38 -13.58
C ARG A 61 -7.52 14.13 -12.94
N ARG A 62 -6.60 13.41 -12.31
CA ARG A 62 -5.41 13.99 -11.65
C ARG A 62 -4.19 14.08 -12.57
N GLN A 63 -4.33 13.66 -13.83
CA GLN A 63 -3.29 13.72 -14.87
C GLN A 63 -1.98 13.00 -14.48
N LEU A 64 -2.05 11.96 -13.65
CA LEU A 64 -0.87 11.14 -13.36
C LEU A 64 -0.44 10.42 -14.66
N PRO A 65 0.85 10.44 -15.04
CA PRO A 65 1.34 9.89 -16.31
C PRO A 65 1.47 8.36 -16.31
N ILE A 66 0.47 7.68 -15.73
CA ILE A 66 0.36 6.22 -15.61
C ILE A 66 -0.85 5.77 -16.40
N LYS A 67 -0.64 4.84 -17.33
CA LYS A 67 -1.70 4.24 -18.14
C LYS A 67 -1.90 2.79 -17.74
N LEU A 68 -3.12 2.42 -17.33
CA LEU A 68 -3.49 1.02 -17.19
C LEU A 68 -3.63 0.37 -18.57
N THR A 69 -2.98 -0.78 -18.75
CA THR A 69 -3.04 -1.56 -19.99
C THR A 69 -3.22 -3.05 -19.67
N SER A 70 -3.56 -3.85 -20.68
CA SER A 70 -3.65 -5.31 -20.56
C SER A 70 -2.30 -6.02 -20.82
N ARG A 71 -1.31 -5.30 -21.37
CA ARG A 71 0.01 -5.83 -21.71
C ARG A 71 1.03 -4.70 -21.74
N ARG A 72 2.20 -4.95 -21.15
CA ARG A 72 3.35 -4.03 -21.19
C ARG A 72 4.04 -4.13 -22.55
N THR A 73 4.44 -2.99 -23.10
CA THR A 73 5.08 -2.93 -24.41
C THR A 73 6.61 -2.93 -24.31
N VAL A 74 7.16 -2.30 -23.28
CA VAL A 74 8.60 -2.18 -23.00
C VAL A 74 8.82 -2.36 -21.51
N GLU A 75 9.97 -2.90 -21.11
CA GLU A 75 10.37 -2.94 -19.70
C GLU A 75 10.51 -1.52 -19.14
N LEU A 76 10.26 -1.36 -17.85
CA LEU A 76 10.43 -0.08 -17.19
C LEU A 76 11.93 0.23 -17.14
N GLY A 77 12.34 1.33 -17.79
CA GLY A 77 13.74 1.75 -17.75
C GLY A 77 14.18 2.22 -16.36
N ASP A 78 15.49 2.26 -16.16
CA ASP A 78 16.10 2.63 -14.88
C ASP A 78 15.91 4.13 -14.60
N GLY A 79 15.32 4.49 -13.45
CA GLY A 79 15.30 5.88 -13.00
C GLY A 79 14.46 6.17 -11.76
N ALA A 80 14.85 7.20 -10.99
CA ALA A 80 14.12 7.69 -9.83
C ALA A 80 12.68 8.17 -10.17
N THR A 81 12.45 8.62 -11.41
CA THR A 81 11.13 9.08 -11.88
C THR A 81 10.09 7.96 -11.87
N SER A 82 10.47 6.70 -12.14
CA SER A 82 9.50 5.59 -12.12
C SER A 82 9.10 5.21 -10.69
N GLY A 83 10.06 5.17 -9.75
CA GLY A 83 9.77 4.94 -8.34
C GLY A 83 8.97 6.08 -7.70
N GLN A 84 9.26 7.35 -8.05
CA GLN A 84 8.49 8.51 -7.61
C GLN A 84 7.02 8.41 -8.06
N LEU A 85 6.78 8.05 -9.33
CA LEU A 85 5.43 7.87 -9.86
C LEU A 85 4.68 6.72 -9.19
N VAL A 86 5.37 5.65 -8.79
CA VAL A 86 4.75 4.53 -8.07
C VAL A 86 4.38 4.92 -6.63
N LEU A 87 5.20 5.76 -5.96
CA LEU A 87 4.83 6.36 -4.68
C LEU A 87 3.62 7.30 -4.81
N GLN A 88 3.60 8.14 -5.85
CA GLN A 88 2.44 8.99 -6.12
C GLN A 88 1.18 8.15 -6.38
N LEU A 89 1.30 7.09 -7.18
CA LEU A 89 0.22 6.12 -7.40
C LEU A 89 -0.22 5.51 -6.07
N TYR A 90 0.71 5.13 -5.21
CA TYR A 90 0.43 4.52 -3.91
C TYR A 90 -0.54 5.38 -3.09
N PHE A 91 -0.18 6.66 -2.88
CA PHE A 91 -0.98 7.62 -2.14
C PHE A 91 -2.28 7.94 -2.89
N HIS A 92 -2.22 8.17 -4.19
CA HIS A 92 -3.38 8.47 -5.01
C HIS A 92 -4.47 7.38 -4.91
N GLN A 93 -4.11 6.09 -4.78
CA GLN A 93 -5.12 5.05 -4.59
C GLN A 93 -5.78 5.06 -3.20
N LEU A 94 -5.05 5.47 -2.18
CA LEU A 94 -5.56 5.54 -0.81
C LEU A 94 -6.50 6.74 -0.63
N PHE A 95 -6.18 7.86 -1.26
CA PHE A 95 -6.95 9.10 -1.18
C PHE A 95 -8.12 9.13 -2.17
N TYR A 96 -8.01 8.51 -3.34
CA TYR A 96 -9.03 8.58 -4.39
C TYR A 96 -9.53 7.20 -4.86
N GLY A 97 -10.84 7.11 -5.06
CA GLY A 97 -11.54 5.88 -5.46
C GLY A 97 -11.78 4.92 -4.31
N LYS A 98 -12.77 4.03 -4.43
CA LYS A 98 -13.12 3.04 -3.41
C LYS A 98 -12.27 1.77 -3.54
N ARG A 99 -11.96 1.39 -4.77
CA ARG A 99 -11.16 0.21 -5.08
C ARG A 99 -9.68 0.54 -5.25
N THR A 100 -8.85 -0.32 -4.69
CA THR A 100 -7.39 -0.26 -4.81
C THR A 100 -6.91 -1.51 -5.52
N LEU A 101 -6.11 -1.31 -6.56
CA LEU A 101 -5.36 -2.37 -7.21
C LEU A 101 -4.07 -2.55 -6.41
N LEU A 102 -3.93 -3.72 -5.81
CA LEU A 102 -2.91 -3.98 -4.80
C LEU A 102 -1.55 -4.38 -5.39
N ASP A 103 -1.49 -4.65 -6.70
CA ASP A 103 -0.28 -5.16 -7.35
C ASP A 103 0.61 -4.04 -7.89
N LEU A 104 1.52 -3.54 -7.05
CA LEU A 104 2.52 -2.53 -7.41
C LEU A 104 3.90 -3.11 -7.77
N ARG A 105 4.05 -4.44 -7.89
CA ARG A 105 5.36 -5.09 -8.11
C ARG A 105 6.06 -4.56 -9.36
N HIS A 106 7.40 -4.47 -9.33
CA HIS A 106 8.20 -3.90 -10.44
C HIS A 106 7.85 -4.55 -11.79
N ALA A 107 7.72 -5.88 -11.81
CA ALA A 107 7.41 -6.65 -13.01
C ALA A 107 6.07 -6.27 -13.69
N ARG A 108 5.18 -5.55 -13.00
CA ARG A 108 3.88 -5.12 -13.54
C ARG A 108 3.93 -3.77 -14.23
N PHE A 109 5.09 -3.12 -14.22
CA PHE A 109 5.28 -1.83 -14.86
C PHE A 109 6.15 -1.96 -16.10
N GLY A 110 5.90 -1.06 -17.03
CA GLY A 110 6.66 -0.85 -18.26
C GLY A 110 6.72 0.63 -18.57
N GLY A 111 7.53 1.03 -19.55
CA GLY A 111 7.55 2.44 -19.93
C GLY A 111 8.22 2.72 -21.26
N ILE A 112 7.67 3.69 -21.98
CA ILE A 112 8.25 4.21 -23.21
C ILE A 112 8.03 5.72 -23.26
N ASN A 113 9.06 6.49 -23.66
CA ASN A 113 8.99 7.93 -23.88
C ASN A 113 8.38 8.72 -22.68
N GLY A 114 8.77 8.40 -21.45
CA GLY A 114 8.32 9.10 -20.24
C GLY A 114 6.88 8.79 -19.83
N LYS A 115 6.20 7.82 -20.45
CA LYS A 115 4.91 7.31 -20.01
C LYS A 115 5.08 5.97 -19.32
N VAL A 116 4.45 5.81 -18.17
CA VAL A 116 4.45 4.56 -17.40
C VAL A 116 3.22 3.74 -17.78
N GLU A 117 3.43 2.50 -18.18
CA GLU A 117 2.38 1.50 -18.39
C GLU A 117 2.30 0.62 -17.15
N TRP A 118 1.08 0.37 -16.66
CA TRP A 118 0.83 -0.50 -15.52
C TRP A 118 -0.14 -1.61 -15.89
N VAL A 119 0.28 -2.86 -15.65
CA VAL A 119 -0.48 -4.08 -15.94
C VAL A 119 -0.64 -4.87 -14.64
N PRO A 120 -1.49 -4.40 -13.71
CA PRO A 120 -1.71 -5.09 -12.46
C PRO A 120 -2.36 -6.45 -12.71
N HIS A 121 -2.04 -7.45 -11.89
CA HIS A 121 -2.87 -8.64 -11.81
C HIS A 121 -4.25 -8.31 -11.22
N ALA A 122 -5.16 -9.29 -11.25
CA ALA A 122 -6.51 -9.21 -10.69
C ALA A 122 -6.56 -9.05 -9.16
N PHE A 123 -5.52 -8.51 -8.55
CA PHE A 123 -5.37 -8.35 -7.13
C PHE A 123 -5.89 -6.98 -6.71
N TRP A 124 -7.11 -6.96 -6.15
CA TRP A 124 -7.79 -5.72 -5.77
C TRP A 124 -8.57 -5.87 -4.46
N THR A 125 -8.85 -4.74 -3.83
CA THR A 125 -9.69 -4.67 -2.62
C THR A 125 -10.53 -3.40 -2.63
N GLU A 126 -11.61 -3.44 -1.86
CA GLU A 126 -12.34 -2.27 -1.40
C GLU A 126 -12.11 -2.15 0.10
N TRP A 127 -11.63 -0.98 0.53
CA TRP A 127 -11.36 -0.67 1.93
C TRP A 127 -12.67 -0.45 2.68
N GLU A 128 -12.75 -0.95 3.91
CA GLU A 128 -13.82 -0.53 4.82
C GLU A 128 -13.66 0.98 5.09
N PRO A 129 -14.73 1.78 5.07
CA PRO A 129 -14.61 3.24 5.17
C PRO A 129 -13.82 3.72 6.39
N GLU A 130 -14.04 3.10 7.56
CA GLU A 130 -13.30 3.39 8.80
C GLU A 130 -11.79 3.17 8.65
N PHE A 131 -11.39 2.08 8.00
CA PHE A 131 -9.98 1.81 7.75
C PHE A 131 -9.36 2.81 6.78
N ARG A 132 -10.08 3.16 5.71
CA ARG A 132 -9.57 4.09 4.71
C ARG A 132 -9.37 5.48 5.31
N LEU A 133 -10.37 5.98 6.04
CA LEU A 133 -10.28 7.28 6.71
C LEU A 133 -9.13 7.29 7.72
N ALA A 134 -9.04 6.26 8.57
CA ALA A 134 -7.92 6.13 9.50
C ALA A 134 -6.55 6.10 8.78
N ALA A 135 -6.45 5.42 7.64
CA ALA A 135 -5.21 5.37 6.87
C ALA A 135 -4.84 6.75 6.31
N GLN A 136 -5.83 7.48 5.81
CA GLN A 136 -5.66 8.86 5.34
C GLN A 136 -5.24 9.77 6.49
N ASP A 137 -5.84 9.62 7.68
CA ASP A 137 -5.51 10.40 8.87
C ASP A 137 -4.09 10.15 9.36
N ILE A 138 -3.62 8.90 9.34
CA ILE A 138 -2.22 8.59 9.64
C ILE A 138 -1.28 9.32 8.68
N TYR A 139 -1.53 9.28 7.37
CA TYR A 139 -0.66 9.97 6.40
C TYR A 139 -0.75 11.49 6.49
N MET A 140 -1.96 12.04 6.62
CA MET A 140 -2.19 13.48 6.75
C MET A 140 -1.56 14.00 8.05
N GLY A 141 -1.79 13.32 9.17
CA GLY A 141 -1.23 13.67 10.47
C GLY A 141 0.30 13.67 10.44
N PHE A 142 0.90 12.62 9.86
CA PHE A 142 2.34 12.53 9.74
C PHE A 142 2.95 13.63 8.85
N TYR A 143 2.42 13.86 7.64
CA TYR A 143 3.03 14.81 6.69
C TYR A 143 2.67 16.28 6.93
N LEU A 144 1.62 16.56 7.69
CA LEU A 144 1.22 17.92 8.07
C LEU A 144 1.62 18.28 9.50
N ASP A 145 2.39 17.41 10.17
CA ASP A 145 2.84 17.61 11.56
C ASP A 145 1.64 17.81 12.52
N ASP A 146 0.57 17.04 12.32
CA ASP A 146 -0.65 17.00 13.14
C ASP A 146 -0.71 15.66 13.91
N ASP A 147 -0.01 15.63 15.04
CA ASP A 147 0.14 14.46 15.91
C ASP A 147 -1.22 13.94 16.39
N ALA A 148 -2.17 14.82 16.69
CA ALA A 148 -3.49 14.43 17.16
C ALA A 148 -4.26 13.63 16.10
N ARG A 149 -4.18 14.07 14.84
CA ARG A 149 -4.77 13.33 13.71
C ARG A 149 -4.06 12.00 13.45
N PHE A 150 -2.74 12.00 13.55
CA PHE A 150 -1.94 10.78 13.42
C PHE A 150 -2.32 9.72 14.47
N GLU A 151 -2.36 10.12 15.75
CA GLU A 151 -2.74 9.26 16.87
C GLU A 151 -4.18 8.74 16.74
N ALA A 152 -5.13 9.61 16.35
CA ALA A 152 -6.52 9.21 16.14
C ALA A 152 -6.66 8.14 15.05
N GLY A 153 -5.94 8.28 13.94
CA GLY A 153 -5.91 7.26 12.88
C GLY A 153 -5.31 5.94 13.37
N LEU A 154 -4.22 5.98 14.15
CA LEU A 154 -3.64 4.78 14.77
C LEU A 154 -4.59 4.10 15.75
N ASP A 155 -5.34 4.86 16.55
CA ASP A 155 -6.29 4.32 17.52
C ASP A 155 -7.46 3.59 16.82
N VAL A 156 -8.04 4.20 15.78
CA VAL A 156 -9.10 3.56 14.97
C VAL A 156 -8.60 2.25 14.35
N MET A 157 -7.34 2.18 13.93
CA MET A 157 -6.76 0.94 13.41
C MET A 157 -6.41 -0.09 14.49
N GLY A 158 -6.47 0.26 15.78
CA GLY A 158 -6.00 -0.57 16.88
C GLY A 158 -4.48 -0.75 16.89
N LEU A 159 -3.75 0.33 16.55
CA LEU A 159 -2.30 0.36 16.35
C LEU A 159 -1.58 1.39 17.22
N LEU A 160 -2.30 2.19 18.03
CA LEU A 160 -1.72 3.19 18.94
C LEU A 160 -0.69 2.56 19.90
N CYS A 161 -0.83 1.27 20.23
CA CYS A 161 0.13 0.45 20.97
C CYS A 161 1.59 0.51 20.47
N ALA A 162 1.79 0.91 19.20
CA ALA A 162 3.02 0.81 18.43
C ALA A 162 3.33 2.10 17.68
N GLU A 163 2.80 3.23 18.16
CA GLU A 163 3.05 4.57 17.61
C GLU A 163 4.55 4.83 17.38
N ASP A 164 5.39 4.50 18.37
CA ASP A 164 6.86 4.61 18.28
C ASP A 164 7.44 3.87 17.08
N VAL A 165 6.89 2.69 16.77
CA VAL A 165 7.30 1.87 15.63
C VAL A 165 6.84 2.47 14.32
N PHE A 166 5.66 3.08 14.28
CA PHE A 166 5.16 3.77 13.09
C PHE A 166 5.99 5.01 12.79
N VAL A 167 6.29 5.85 13.78
CA VAL A 167 7.20 7.00 13.61
C VAL A 167 8.57 6.54 13.11
N GLU A 168 9.14 5.46 13.68
CA GLU A 168 10.39 4.85 13.19
C GLU A 168 10.28 4.36 11.74
N HIS A 169 9.11 3.81 11.37
CA HIS A 169 8.86 3.23 10.05
C HIS A 169 8.68 4.28 8.96
N PHE A 170 7.90 5.32 9.24
CA PHE A 170 7.78 6.49 8.38
C PHE A 170 9.13 7.21 8.24
N GLY A 171 9.97 7.13 9.27
CA GLY A 171 11.31 7.73 9.30
C GLY A 171 11.28 9.13 9.91
N GLY A 172 12.37 9.52 10.57
CA GLY A 172 12.57 10.90 11.02
C GLY A 172 13.10 11.80 9.90
N GLY A 173 12.86 13.11 10.01
CA GLY A 173 13.33 14.12 9.05
C GLY A 173 12.39 14.32 7.85
N GLU A 174 12.83 15.11 6.88
CA GLU A 174 12.00 15.62 5.77
C GLU A 174 11.52 14.56 4.74
N GLN A 175 11.97 13.31 4.85
CA GLN A 175 11.63 12.19 3.94
C GLN A 175 11.91 12.45 2.43
N HIS A 176 12.86 13.33 2.12
CA HIS A 176 13.27 13.64 0.74
C HIS A 176 14.23 12.61 0.11
N ALA A 177 14.79 11.71 0.91
CA ALA A 177 15.78 10.72 0.49
C ALA A 177 15.60 9.40 1.25
N VAL A 178 14.59 8.62 0.86
CA VAL A 178 14.24 7.35 1.53
C VAL A 178 14.67 6.16 0.69
N SER A 179 15.52 5.32 1.26
CA SER A 179 15.87 4.01 0.68
C SER A 179 14.93 2.92 1.18
N PHE A 180 14.40 2.09 0.27
CA PHE A 180 13.46 1.01 0.61
C PHE A 180 14.18 -0.33 0.72
N ARG A 181 13.89 -1.06 1.81
CA ARG A 181 14.41 -2.40 2.10
C ARG A 181 13.32 -3.28 2.67
N MET A 182 12.96 -4.35 1.98
CA MET A 182 11.92 -5.31 2.39
C MET A 182 12.21 -5.88 3.78
N GLU A 183 13.47 -6.23 4.05
CA GLU A 183 13.90 -6.75 5.35
C GLU A 183 13.56 -5.79 6.49
N ARG A 184 13.82 -4.48 6.30
CA ARG A 184 13.53 -3.45 7.31
C ARG A 184 12.03 -3.33 7.54
N PHE A 185 11.22 -3.32 6.48
CA PHE A 185 9.76 -3.31 6.58
C PHE A 185 9.22 -4.53 7.32
N ILE A 186 9.67 -5.74 6.98
CA ILE A 186 9.24 -6.97 7.67
C ILE A 186 9.59 -6.90 9.16
N LYS A 187 10.77 -6.35 9.50
CA LYS A 187 11.21 -6.17 10.88
C LYS A 187 10.33 -5.18 11.66
N THR A 188 10.06 -3.99 11.12
CA THR A 188 9.20 -2.99 11.77
C THR A 188 7.77 -3.51 11.91
N PHE A 189 7.22 -4.13 10.86
CA PHE A 189 5.89 -4.73 10.91
C PHE A 189 5.79 -5.80 12.00
N ARG A 190 6.78 -6.70 12.12
CA ARG A 190 6.84 -7.70 13.20
C ARG A 190 6.87 -7.06 14.59
N LYS A 191 7.60 -5.95 14.75
CA LYS A 191 7.66 -5.19 16.00
C LYS A 191 6.27 -4.63 16.36
N THR A 192 5.56 -4.05 15.40
CA THR A 192 4.16 -3.60 15.55
C THR A 192 3.24 -4.74 16.02
N LEU A 193 3.29 -5.90 15.35
CA LEU A 193 2.47 -7.06 15.75
C LEU A 193 2.77 -7.51 17.19
N GLN A 194 4.04 -7.48 17.60
CA GLN A 194 4.45 -7.87 18.95
C GLN A 194 3.93 -6.90 20.01
N ARG A 195 4.02 -5.58 19.75
CA ARG A 195 3.50 -4.53 20.63
C ARG A 195 2.01 -4.67 20.85
N CYS A 196 1.22 -4.77 19.78
CA CYS A 196 -0.23 -4.84 19.91
C CYS A 196 -0.69 -6.13 20.57
N LYS A 197 0.01 -7.25 20.32
CA LYS A 197 -0.22 -8.48 21.06
C LYS A 197 0.04 -8.28 22.57
N ALA A 198 1.15 -7.66 22.95
CA ALA A 198 1.50 -7.42 24.35
C ALA A 198 0.49 -6.49 25.04
N ALA A 199 -0.06 -5.52 24.31
CA ALA A 199 -1.09 -4.60 24.78
C ALA A 199 -2.52 -5.20 24.77
N GLY A 200 -2.71 -6.43 24.25
CA GLY A 200 -4.03 -7.04 24.09
C GLY A 200 -4.93 -6.34 23.07
N GLN A 201 -4.38 -5.43 22.26
CA GLN A 201 -5.11 -4.70 21.23
C GLN A 201 -5.34 -5.58 19.99
N ARG A 202 -6.43 -5.29 19.29
CA ARG A 202 -6.78 -5.95 18.04
C ARG A 202 -6.71 -4.96 16.90
N ALA A 203 -5.93 -5.30 15.88
CA ALA A 203 -5.80 -4.45 14.71
C ALA A 203 -6.98 -4.62 13.75
N HIS A 204 -7.26 -3.57 12.98
CA HIS A 204 -8.30 -3.58 11.96
C HIS A 204 -8.04 -4.68 10.89
N PRO A 205 -9.07 -5.41 10.44
CA PRO A 205 -8.90 -6.53 9.50
C PRO A 205 -8.28 -6.15 8.13
N ASN A 206 -8.57 -4.96 7.62
CA ASN A 206 -7.98 -4.48 6.36
C ASN A 206 -6.46 -4.22 6.45
N LEU A 207 -5.84 -4.30 7.63
CA LEU A 207 -4.38 -4.30 7.76
C LEU A 207 -3.73 -5.42 6.93
N ILE A 208 -4.42 -6.53 6.70
CA ILE A 208 -3.94 -7.65 5.86
C ILE A 208 -3.76 -7.21 4.39
N PRO A 209 -4.83 -6.82 3.65
CA PRO A 209 -4.67 -6.35 2.28
C PRO A 209 -3.82 -5.08 2.18
N PHE A 210 -3.84 -4.20 3.19
CA PHE A 210 -2.96 -3.02 3.22
C PHE A 210 -1.49 -3.37 3.33
N GLY A 211 -1.17 -4.37 4.15
CA GLY A 211 0.16 -4.93 4.21
C GLY A 211 0.63 -5.53 2.89
N MET A 212 -0.23 -6.26 2.20
CA MET A 212 0.09 -6.77 0.86
C MET A 212 0.34 -5.63 -0.13
N TYR A 213 -0.43 -4.54 -0.05
CA TYR A 213 -0.22 -3.34 -0.85
C TYR A 213 1.18 -2.76 -0.65
N ILE A 214 1.58 -2.57 0.61
CA ILE A 214 2.89 -2.04 0.98
C ILE A 214 4.02 -2.99 0.56
N VAL A 215 3.85 -4.31 0.71
CA VAL A 215 4.86 -5.28 0.24
C VAL A 215 5.10 -5.11 -1.26
N THR A 216 4.07 -5.00 -2.08
CA THR A 216 4.28 -4.82 -3.53
C THR A 216 4.92 -3.49 -3.89
N LEU A 217 4.70 -2.45 -3.08
CA LEU A 217 5.41 -1.17 -3.20
C LEU A 217 6.89 -1.33 -2.85
N TYR A 218 7.21 -1.99 -1.74
CA TYR A 218 8.59 -2.21 -1.30
C TYR A 218 9.37 -3.09 -2.29
N ASP A 219 8.75 -4.14 -2.83
CA ASP A 219 9.31 -4.93 -3.94
C ASP A 219 9.72 -4.03 -5.10
N HIS A 220 8.84 -3.12 -5.51
CA HIS A 220 9.11 -2.19 -6.59
C HIS A 220 10.30 -1.27 -6.29
N LEU A 221 10.23 -0.55 -5.17
CA LEU A 221 11.20 0.49 -4.83
C LEU A 221 12.56 -0.09 -4.47
N GLU A 222 12.62 -1.25 -3.83
CA GLU A 222 13.88 -1.95 -3.58
C GLU A 222 14.50 -2.49 -4.88
N HIS A 223 13.69 -2.98 -5.83
CA HIS A 223 14.19 -3.45 -7.12
C HIS A 223 14.85 -2.33 -7.94
N LEU A 224 14.23 -1.14 -7.97
CA LEU A 224 14.83 0.03 -8.61
C LEU A 224 16.10 0.51 -7.89
N GLY A 225 16.16 0.31 -6.57
CA GLY A 225 17.21 0.85 -5.72
C GLY A 225 17.20 2.39 -5.64
N GLY A 226 18.16 2.95 -4.92
CA GLY A 226 18.29 4.39 -4.74
C GLY A 226 17.46 4.98 -3.58
N GLU A 227 17.23 6.28 -3.65
CA GLU A 227 16.52 7.09 -2.66
C GLU A 227 15.38 7.85 -3.34
N PHE A 228 14.23 7.97 -2.65
CA PHE A 228 13.03 8.60 -3.19
C PHE A 228 12.49 9.69 -2.24
N ASP A 229 11.84 10.69 -2.82
CA ASP A 229 11.17 11.76 -2.07
C ASP A 229 9.73 11.37 -1.76
N VAL A 230 9.55 10.70 -0.62
CA VAL A 230 8.23 10.16 -0.22
C VAL A 230 7.29 11.29 0.18
N ARG A 231 7.82 12.33 0.85
CA ARG A 231 7.04 13.53 1.21
C ARG A 231 6.56 14.25 -0.05
N GLY A 232 7.46 14.49 -1.00
CA GLY A 232 7.11 15.05 -2.30
C GLY A 232 6.07 14.22 -3.03
N ALA A 233 6.21 12.89 -3.05
CA ALA A 233 5.24 12.00 -3.69
C ALA A 233 3.84 12.10 -3.07
N PHE A 234 3.76 12.26 -1.75
CA PHE A 234 2.50 12.48 -1.06
C PHE A 234 1.85 13.80 -1.48
N PHE A 235 2.58 14.92 -1.41
CA PHE A 235 2.04 16.24 -1.76
C PHE A 235 1.71 16.39 -3.25
N ASP A 236 2.45 15.72 -4.14
CA ASP A 236 2.13 15.69 -5.56
C ASP A 236 0.86 14.89 -5.86
N ALA A 237 0.60 13.83 -5.08
CA ALA A 237 -0.49 12.91 -5.31
C ALA A 237 -1.80 13.31 -4.62
N VAL A 238 -1.72 14.06 -3.51
CA VAL A 238 -2.84 14.32 -2.60
C VAL A 238 -3.12 15.81 -2.48
N ASP A 239 -4.36 16.18 -2.76
CA ASP A 239 -4.89 17.52 -2.54
C ASP A 239 -5.19 17.72 -1.05
N VAL A 240 -4.17 18.11 -0.27
CA VAL A 240 -4.27 18.16 1.20
C VAL A 240 -5.38 19.07 1.73
N GLU A 241 -5.77 20.10 0.98
CA GLU A 241 -6.87 20.99 1.37
C GLU A 241 -8.23 20.28 1.28
N GLU A 242 -8.41 19.37 0.31
CA GLU A 242 -9.61 18.54 0.18
C GLU A 242 -9.82 17.60 1.39
N PHE A 243 -8.73 17.21 2.05
CA PHE A 243 -8.72 16.25 3.16
C PHE A 243 -8.45 16.87 4.53
N ARG A 244 -8.34 18.21 4.64
CA ARG A 244 -8.09 18.90 5.92
C ARG A 244 -9.35 19.04 6.80
N ILE A 245 -10.55 18.96 6.22
CA ILE A 245 -11.84 19.30 6.87
C ILE A 245 -12.76 18.08 7.03
N GLN A 246 -12.29 16.87 6.70
CA GLN A 246 -13.05 15.63 6.87
C GLN A 246 -12.94 15.10 8.29
#